data_AF-A0A150QNA4-F1
#
_entry.id   AF-A0A150QNA4-F1
#
_cell.length_a   1.000
_cell.length_b   1.000
_cell.length_c   1.000
_cell.angle_alpha   90.00
_cell.angle_beta   90.00
_cell.angle_gamma   90.00
#
_symmetry.space_group_name_H-M   'P 1'
#
loop_
_entity.id
_entity.type
_entity.pdbx_description
1 polymer ?
#
loop_
_entity_poly.entity_id
_entity_poly.type
_entity_poly.pdbx_seq_one_letter_code
_entity_poly.pdbx_strand_id
1 'polypeptide(L)'
;MGILLKRALDQAAVWHRAQKRKYPNADVPYISHLAGVAVLLARHGFDDEVVAAGALHDAMEDQGVTFDELIQHFGERVATLVRHVTEQDRALPWEDRKRLYLEAFPRKPWEAQAITLADKIDNFQSIIVCSREHGDPWSMFKRGREAQIARFEELRA
;
A
#
# COMPACT_ATOMS: atom_id res chain seq x y z
N MET A 1 -12.44 -14.00 9.46
CA MET A 1 -11.79 -13.83 8.15
C MET A 1 -12.67 -14.51 7.12
N GLY A 2 -13.30 -13.73 6.23
CA GLY A 2 -14.12 -14.28 5.14
C GLY A 2 -13.29 -14.96 4.05
N ILE A 3 -13.95 -15.74 3.19
CA ILE A 3 -13.31 -16.49 2.08
C ILE A 3 -12.65 -15.53 1.09
N LEU A 4 -13.27 -14.38 0.81
CA LEU A 4 -12.72 -13.38 -0.12
C LEU A 4 -11.35 -12.88 0.34
N LEU A 5 -11.24 -12.44 1.60
CA LEU A 5 -9.98 -11.97 2.16
C LEU A 5 -8.91 -13.06 2.17
N LYS A 6 -9.27 -14.31 2.51
CA LYS A 6 -8.33 -15.43 2.45
C LYS A 6 -7.76 -15.61 1.03
N ARG A 7 -8.62 -15.59 0.01
CA ARG A 7 -8.20 -15.68 -1.40
C ARG A 7 -7.31 -14.50 -1.81
N ALA A 8 -7.65 -13.29 -1.37
CA ALA A 8 -6.86 -12.10 -1.66
C ALA A 8 -5.45 -12.20 -1.05
N LEU A 9 -5.33 -12.61 0.22
CA LEU A 9 -4.04 -12.80 0.89
C LEU A 9 -3.20 -13.92 0.26
N ASP A 10 -3.81 -15.03 -0.12
CA ASP A 10 -3.11 -16.10 -0.84
C ASP A 10 -2.54 -15.60 -2.16
N GLN A 11 -3.34 -14.86 -2.93
CA GLN A 11 -2.92 -14.34 -4.21
C GLN A 11 -1.87 -13.24 -4.08
N ALA A 12 -2.02 -12.35 -3.09
CA ALA A 12 -1.02 -11.35 -2.73
C ALA A 12 0.32 -12.01 -2.37
N ALA A 13 0.30 -13.11 -1.61
CA ALA A 13 1.51 -13.86 -1.28
C ALA A 13 2.18 -14.46 -2.52
N VAL A 14 1.41 -14.91 -3.51
CA VAL A 14 1.93 -15.42 -4.79
C VAL A 14 2.54 -14.30 -5.63
N TRP A 15 1.80 -13.21 -5.84
CA TRP A 15 2.26 -12.09 -6.68
C TRP A 15 3.49 -11.40 -6.08
N HIS A 16 3.48 -11.15 -4.77
CA HIS A 16 4.57 -10.46 -4.08
C HIS A 16 5.64 -11.41 -3.51
N ARG A 17 5.69 -12.67 -3.95
CA ARG A 17 6.59 -13.71 -3.37
C ARG A 17 8.07 -13.34 -3.32
N ALA A 18 8.53 -12.53 -4.28
CA ALA A 18 9.92 -12.09 -4.38
C ALA A 18 10.14 -10.70 -3.74
N GLN A 19 9.06 -9.99 -3.39
CA GLN A 19 9.14 -8.66 -2.80
C GLN A 19 9.37 -8.76 -1.29
N LYS A 20 10.23 -7.87 -0.78
CA LYS A 20 10.58 -7.77 0.63
C LYS A 20 10.38 -6.34 1.12
N ARG A 21 10.17 -6.17 2.43
CA ARG A 21 10.28 -4.86 3.10
C ARG A 21 11.73 -4.39 3.03
N LYS A 22 11.94 -3.08 3.06
CA LYS A 22 13.26 -2.46 2.90
C LYS A 22 14.06 -2.36 4.21
N TYR A 23 13.89 -3.32 5.10
CA TYR A 23 14.61 -3.33 6.37
C TYR A 23 16.09 -3.68 6.13
N PRO A 24 17.06 -2.94 6.69
CA PRO A 24 18.46 -3.09 6.32
C PRO A 24 19.08 -4.41 6.82
N ASN A 25 18.60 -4.95 7.94
CA ASN A 25 19.15 -6.16 8.55
C ASN A 25 18.12 -7.31 8.69
N ALA A 26 17.05 -7.28 7.88
CA ALA A 26 16.00 -8.30 7.94
C ALA A 26 15.34 -8.55 6.59
N ASP A 27 15.19 -9.83 6.24
CA ASP A 27 14.46 -10.29 5.06
C ASP A 27 12.99 -10.53 5.39
N VAL A 28 12.22 -9.45 5.53
CA VAL A 28 10.79 -9.55 5.84
C VAL A 28 9.96 -9.60 4.55
N PRO A 29 9.18 -10.67 4.31
CA PRO A 29 8.32 -10.78 3.12
C PRO A 29 7.31 -9.63 3.04
N TYR A 30 7.07 -9.12 1.82
CA TYR A 30 6.18 -7.95 1.62
C TYR A 30 4.72 -8.22 2.00
N ILE A 31 4.29 -9.48 2.02
CA ILE A 31 2.97 -9.90 2.51
C ILE A 31 2.69 -9.42 3.95
N SER A 32 3.72 -9.17 4.76
CA SER A 32 3.57 -8.58 6.11
C SER A 32 2.87 -7.22 6.07
N HIS A 33 3.24 -6.36 5.11
CA HIS A 33 2.62 -5.05 4.91
C HIS A 33 1.19 -5.16 4.40
N LEU A 34 0.97 -5.99 3.39
CA LEU A 34 -0.36 -6.20 2.81
C LEU A 34 -1.34 -6.76 3.85
N ALA A 35 -0.87 -7.67 4.71
CA ALA A 35 -1.64 -8.17 5.84
C ALA A 35 -1.88 -7.08 6.91
N GLY A 36 -0.88 -6.25 7.21
CA GLY A 36 -1.03 -5.11 8.13
C GLY A 36 -2.11 -4.12 7.69
N VAL A 37 -2.10 -3.74 6.41
CA VAL A 37 -3.13 -2.87 5.80
C VAL A 37 -4.53 -3.51 5.90
N ALA A 38 -4.65 -4.80 5.56
CA ALA A 38 -5.91 -5.53 5.69
C ALA A 38 -6.40 -5.59 7.15
N VAL A 39 -5.51 -5.84 8.11
CA VAL A 39 -5.85 -5.87 9.54
C VAL A 39 -6.33 -4.51 10.01
N LEU A 40 -5.69 -3.41 9.61
CA LEU A 40 -6.12 -2.05 9.96
C LEU A 40 -7.55 -1.80 9.47
N LEU A 41 -7.83 -2.06 8.18
CA LEU A 41 -9.17 -1.88 7.62
C LEU A 41 -10.22 -2.75 8.33
N ALA A 42 -9.93 -4.03 8.55
CA ALA A 42 -10.85 -4.93 9.24
C ALA A 42 -11.16 -4.46 10.68
N ARG A 43 -10.14 -3.99 11.42
CA ARG A 43 -10.30 -3.47 12.78
C ARG A 43 -11.13 -2.20 12.86
N HIS A 44 -11.21 -1.44 11.76
CA HIS A 44 -12.01 -0.23 11.65
C HIS A 44 -13.40 -0.48 11.04
N GLY A 45 -13.81 -1.74 10.87
CA GLY A 45 -15.18 -2.11 10.49
C GLY A 45 -15.48 -2.00 9.00
N PHE A 46 -14.46 -1.92 8.14
CA PHE A 46 -14.66 -2.00 6.70
C PHE A 46 -15.10 -3.39 6.25
N ASP A 47 -15.87 -3.45 5.17
CA ASP A 47 -16.38 -4.71 4.63
C ASP A 47 -15.29 -5.57 3.95
N ASP A 48 -15.61 -6.83 3.70
CA ASP A 48 -14.68 -7.83 3.17
C ASP A 48 -14.05 -7.44 1.81
N GLU A 49 -14.75 -6.71 0.94
CA GLU A 49 -14.20 -6.29 -0.36
C GLU A 49 -13.23 -5.11 -0.20
N VAL A 50 -13.50 -4.17 0.71
CA VAL A 50 -12.55 -3.09 1.02
C VAL A 50 -11.29 -3.65 1.66
N VAL A 51 -11.44 -4.60 2.60
CA VAL A 51 -10.30 -5.27 3.25
C VAL A 51 -9.51 -6.09 2.23
N ALA A 52 -10.17 -6.80 1.31
CA ALA A 52 -9.52 -7.50 0.21
C ALA A 52 -8.80 -6.55 -0.75
N ALA A 53 -9.40 -5.40 -1.10
CA ALA A 53 -8.74 -4.39 -1.91
C ALA A 53 -7.49 -3.82 -1.22
N GLY A 54 -7.54 -3.60 0.11
CA GLY A 54 -6.37 -3.24 0.90
C GLY A 54 -5.26 -4.29 0.87
N ALA A 55 -5.60 -5.58 0.91
CA ALA A 55 -4.62 -6.67 0.78
C ALA A 55 -3.97 -6.75 -0.62
N LEU A 56 -4.61 -6.17 -1.65
CA LEU A 56 -4.19 -6.22 -3.06
C LEU A 56 -3.70 -4.87 -3.60
N HIS A 57 -3.65 -3.82 -2.79
CA HIS A 57 -3.55 -2.44 -3.27
C HIS A 57 -2.30 -2.16 -4.12
N ASP A 58 -1.18 -2.81 -3.82
CA ASP A 58 0.09 -2.67 -4.53
C ASP A 58 0.24 -3.62 -5.72
N ALA A 59 -0.69 -4.55 -5.96
CA ALA A 59 -0.52 -5.60 -6.97
C ALA A 59 -0.40 -5.02 -8.39
N MET A 60 -1.19 -4.00 -8.72
CA MET A 60 -1.10 -3.31 -10.01
C MET A 60 0.19 -2.51 -10.16
N GLU A 61 0.62 -1.83 -9.08
CA GLU A 61 1.79 -0.95 -9.11
C GLU A 61 3.10 -1.77 -9.15
N ASP A 62 3.25 -2.72 -8.23
CA ASP A 62 4.53 -3.39 -8.01
C ASP A 62 4.70 -4.67 -8.81
N GLN A 63 3.59 -5.35 -9.14
CA GLN A 63 3.61 -6.67 -9.78
C GLN A 63 3.05 -6.66 -11.21
N GLY A 64 2.53 -5.51 -11.67
CA GLY A 64 2.00 -5.37 -13.03
C GLY A 64 0.70 -6.14 -13.28
N VAL A 65 -0.02 -6.51 -12.21
CA VAL A 65 -1.33 -7.14 -12.31
C VAL A 65 -2.30 -6.19 -13.01
N THR A 66 -3.06 -6.71 -13.97
CA THR A 66 -4.01 -5.91 -14.74
C THR A 66 -5.35 -5.74 -14.02
N PHE A 67 -6.08 -4.69 -14.40
CA PHE A 67 -7.43 -4.45 -13.90
C PHE A 67 -8.39 -5.60 -14.23
N ASP A 68 -8.26 -6.18 -15.43
CA ASP A 68 -9.09 -7.29 -15.89
C ASP A 68 -8.82 -8.57 -15.09
N GLU A 69 -7.56 -8.86 -14.76
CA GLU A 69 -7.20 -9.98 -13.86
C GLU A 69 -7.86 -9.80 -12.48
N LEU A 70 -7.83 -8.58 -11.92
CA LEU A 70 -8.49 -8.31 -10.64
C LEU A 70 -10.01 -8.53 -10.71
N ILE A 71 -10.66 -8.10 -11.80
CA ILE A 71 -12.10 -8.34 -11.99
C ILE A 71 -12.38 -9.85 -12.03
N GLN A 72 -11.62 -10.60 -12.81
CA GLN A 72 -11.82 -12.04 -12.99
C GLN A 72 -11.67 -12.81 -11.67
N HIS A 73 -10.72 -12.42 -10.82
CA HIS A 73 -10.44 -13.13 -9.58
C HIS A 73 -11.30 -12.67 -8.39
N PHE A 74 -11.60 -11.37 -8.28
CA PHE A 74 -12.13 -10.76 -7.07
C PHE A 74 -13.37 -9.88 -7.28
N GLY A 75 -13.77 -9.65 -8.53
CA GLY A 75 -14.94 -8.83 -8.88
C GLY A 75 -14.61 -7.35 -9.09
N GLU A 76 -15.57 -6.64 -9.68
CA GLU A 76 -15.40 -5.27 -10.16
C GLU A 76 -15.18 -4.23 -9.06
N ARG A 77 -15.85 -4.38 -7.90
CA ARG A 77 -15.70 -3.44 -6.79
C ARG A 77 -14.28 -3.47 -6.22
N VAL A 78 -13.74 -4.67 -5.97
CA VAL A 78 -12.35 -4.85 -5.52
C VAL A 78 -11.37 -4.26 -6.53
N ALA A 79 -11.50 -4.61 -7.82
CA ALA A 79 -10.63 -4.08 -8.87
C ALA A 79 -10.68 -2.55 -8.96
N THR A 80 -11.88 -1.97 -8.84
CA THR A 80 -12.09 -0.51 -8.88
C THR A 80 -11.43 0.20 -7.71
N LEU A 81 -11.55 -0.35 -6.50
CA LEU A 81 -10.88 0.19 -5.32
C LEU A 81 -9.36 0.12 -5.46
N VAL A 82 -8.80 -1.00 -5.90
CA VAL A 82 -7.35 -1.14 -6.16
C VAL A 82 -6.89 -0.09 -7.18
N ARG A 83 -7.59 0.03 -8.31
CA ARG A 83 -7.28 1.04 -9.34
C ARG A 83 -7.33 2.48 -8.80
N HIS A 84 -8.23 2.78 -7.86
CA HIS A 84 -8.29 4.10 -7.24
C HIS A 84 -7.06 4.41 -6.38
N VAL A 85 -6.40 3.41 -5.81
CA VAL A 85 -5.25 3.60 -4.93
C VAL A 85 -3.90 3.34 -5.60
N THR A 86 -3.90 2.81 -6.82
CA THR A 86 -2.70 2.69 -7.68
C THR A 86 -2.27 4.04 -8.28
N GLU A 87 -0.98 4.36 -8.22
CA GLU A 87 -0.43 5.51 -8.96
C GLU A 87 -0.41 5.24 -10.46
N GLN A 88 -1.13 6.06 -11.21
CA GLN A 88 -1.19 5.99 -12.68
C GLN A 88 -0.04 6.77 -13.33
N ASP A 89 0.19 6.47 -14.60
CA ASP A 89 1.10 7.19 -15.51
C ASP A 89 2.57 7.25 -15.05
N ARG A 90 3.29 6.16 -15.28
CA ARG A 90 4.73 6.06 -15.01
C ARG A 90 5.59 6.90 -15.96
N ALA A 91 5.02 7.56 -16.98
CA ALA A 91 5.76 8.45 -17.86
C ALA A 91 6.10 9.78 -17.18
N LEU A 92 5.29 10.19 -16.20
CA LEU A 92 5.54 11.41 -15.42
C LEU A 92 6.66 11.21 -14.39
N PRO A 93 7.43 12.26 -14.06
CA PRO A 93 8.37 12.26 -12.93
C PRO A 93 7.69 11.86 -11.62
N TRP A 94 8.44 11.21 -10.73
CA TRP A 94 7.90 10.72 -9.45
C TRP A 94 7.24 11.83 -8.60
N GLU A 95 7.80 13.04 -8.61
CA GLU A 95 7.25 14.17 -7.82
C GLU A 95 5.88 14.60 -8.35
N ASP A 96 5.72 14.67 -9.67
CA ASP A 96 4.42 14.98 -10.29
C ASP A 96 3.39 13.90 -10.01
N ARG A 97 3.78 12.62 -10.09
CA ARG A 97 2.87 11.51 -9.74
C ARG A 97 2.39 11.61 -8.29
N LYS A 98 3.30 11.86 -7.35
CA LYS A 98 2.93 12.02 -5.93
C LYS A 98 2.07 13.25 -5.70
N ARG A 99 2.35 14.38 -6.34
CA ARG A 99 1.56 15.60 -6.23
C ARG A 99 0.13 15.38 -6.75
N LEU A 100 -0.01 14.85 -7.96
CA LEU A 100 -1.33 14.54 -8.55
C LEU A 100 -2.13 13.54 -7.71
N TYR A 101 -1.46 12.53 -7.15
CA TYR A 101 -2.11 11.57 -6.27
C TYR A 101 -2.68 12.23 -5.00
N LEU A 102 -1.92 13.14 -4.38
CA LEU A 102 -2.35 13.90 -3.20
C LEU A 102 -3.45 14.91 -3.52
N GLU A 103 -3.35 15.64 -4.64
CA GLU A 103 -4.39 16.56 -5.09
C GLU A 103 -5.72 15.84 -5.37
N ALA A 104 -5.66 14.61 -5.88
CA ALA A 104 -6.83 13.77 -6.14
C ALA A 104 -7.42 13.11 -4.88
N PHE A 105 -6.64 12.98 -3.79
CA PHE A 105 -7.02 12.23 -2.59
C PHE A 105 -8.39 12.66 -2.01
N PRO A 106 -8.69 13.96 -1.81
CA PRO A 106 -9.98 14.39 -1.24
C PRO A 106 -11.21 14.00 -2.08
N ARG A 107 -11.01 13.70 -3.37
CA ARG A 107 -12.08 13.33 -4.31
C ARG A 107 -12.22 11.82 -4.50
N LYS A 108 -11.32 11.01 -3.95
CA LYS A 108 -11.44 9.55 -3.99
C LYS A 108 -12.65 9.10 -3.15
N PRO A 109 -13.32 7.98 -3.49
CA PRO A 109 -14.32 7.37 -2.62
C PRO A 109 -13.75 7.10 -1.22
N TRP A 110 -14.62 7.15 -0.19
CA TRP A 110 -14.21 7.00 1.21
C TRP A 110 -13.38 5.72 1.45
N GLU A 111 -13.79 4.60 0.85
CA GLU A 111 -13.10 3.32 0.99
C GLU A 111 -11.69 3.36 0.40
N ALA A 112 -11.49 4.04 -0.73
CA ALA A 112 -10.16 4.23 -1.32
C ALA A 112 -9.29 5.19 -0.49
N GLN A 113 -9.89 6.22 0.11
CA GLN A 113 -9.19 7.07 1.08
C GLN A 113 -8.73 6.25 2.29
N ALA A 114 -9.61 5.40 2.83
CA ALA A 114 -9.30 4.54 3.96
C ALA A 114 -8.16 3.56 3.66
N ILE A 115 -8.16 2.92 2.48
CA ILE A 115 -7.05 2.05 2.04
C ILE A 115 -5.74 2.85 1.98
N THR A 116 -5.76 4.04 1.37
CA THR A 116 -4.58 4.93 1.30
C THR A 116 -4.07 5.29 2.69
N LEU A 117 -4.96 5.63 3.62
CA LEU A 117 -4.60 5.97 5.00
C LEU A 117 -4.03 4.77 5.75
N ALA A 118 -4.62 3.58 5.59
CA ALA A 118 -4.14 2.34 6.19
C ALA A 118 -2.73 1.98 5.68
N ASP A 119 -2.47 2.12 4.37
CA ASP A 119 -1.13 1.98 3.78
C ASP A 119 -0.12 2.92 4.45
N LYS A 120 -0.45 4.21 4.59
CA LYS A 120 0.45 5.18 5.24
C LYS A 120 0.69 4.84 6.70
N ILE A 121 -0.35 4.45 7.45
CA ILE A 121 -0.22 4.04 8.85
C ILE A 121 0.73 2.84 8.99
N ASP A 122 0.55 1.78 8.18
CA ASP A 122 1.43 0.61 8.25
C ASP A 122 2.88 0.94 7.85
N ASN A 123 3.07 1.80 6.86
CA ASN A 123 4.39 2.30 6.48
C ASN A 123 5.06 3.10 7.61
N PHE A 124 4.32 3.95 8.33
CA PHE A 124 4.86 4.65 9.49
C PHE A 124 5.18 3.70 10.65
N GLN A 125 4.32 2.71 10.91
CA GLN A 125 4.60 1.66 11.90
C GLN A 125 5.86 0.88 11.53
N SER A 126 6.07 0.59 10.25
CA SER A 126 7.26 -0.08 9.75
C SER A 126 8.55 0.71 9.94
N ILE A 127 8.51 2.05 9.84
CA ILE A 127 9.66 2.91 10.18
C ILE A 127 10.02 2.76 11.65
N ILE A 128 9.01 2.72 12.53
CA ILE A 128 9.20 2.56 13.99
C ILE A 128 9.78 1.18 14.31
N VAL A 129 9.23 0.11 13.72
CA VAL A 129 9.72 -1.27 13.89
C VAL A 129 11.16 -1.37 13.40
N CYS A 130 11.45 -0.87 12.19
CA CYS A 130 12.82 -0.85 11.66
C CYS A 130 13.80 -0.18 12.62
N SER A 131 13.46 1.03 13.10
CA SER A 131 14.30 1.79 14.03
C SER A 131 14.60 1.05 15.33
N ARG A 132 13.65 0.26 15.83
CA ARG A 132 13.78 -0.47 17.09
C ARG A 132 14.51 -1.80 16.95
N GLU A 133 14.30 -2.51 15.85
CA GLU A 133 14.65 -3.93 15.74
C GLU A 133 15.61 -4.25 14.60
N HIS A 134 15.70 -3.39 13.58
CA HIS A 134 16.39 -3.72 12.33
C HIS A 134 17.43 -2.71 11.89
N GLY A 135 17.60 -1.58 12.58
CA GLY A 135 18.67 -0.60 12.33
C GLY A 135 18.15 0.75 11.83
N ASP A 136 19.01 1.49 11.12
CA ASP A 136 18.68 2.85 10.68
C ASP A 136 17.52 2.87 9.65
N PRO A 137 16.34 3.42 9.99
CA PRO A 137 15.20 3.45 9.09
C PRO A 137 15.43 4.37 7.88
N TRP A 138 16.39 5.29 7.93
CA TRP A 138 16.67 6.17 6.78
C TRP A 138 17.19 5.40 5.57
N SER A 139 17.80 4.23 5.79
CA SER A 139 18.21 3.31 4.72
C SER A 139 17.03 2.76 3.89
N MET A 140 15.80 2.79 4.43
CA MET A 140 14.58 2.40 3.71
C MET A 140 14.23 3.36 2.56
N PHE A 141 14.75 4.59 2.60
CA PHE A 141 14.35 5.68 1.71
C PHE A 141 15.45 6.03 0.69
N LYS A 142 15.11 5.95 -0.60
CA LYS A 142 16.04 6.29 -1.69
C LYS A 142 16.52 7.76 -1.68
N ARG A 143 15.73 8.68 -1.13
CA ARG A 143 16.01 10.14 -1.15
C ARG A 143 16.82 10.62 0.06
N GLY A 144 17.18 9.72 0.98
CA GLY A 144 17.86 10.10 2.22
C GLY A 144 16.96 10.82 3.22
N ARG A 145 17.54 11.12 4.39
CA ARG A 145 16.83 11.66 5.56
C ARG A 145 16.26 13.06 5.35
N GLU A 146 17.10 14.00 4.92
CA GLU A 146 16.76 15.43 4.85
C GLU A 146 15.58 15.70 3.93
N ALA A 147 15.61 15.14 2.72
CA ALA A 147 14.53 15.28 1.74
C ALA A 147 13.20 14.66 2.22
N GLN A 148 13.24 13.57 3.00
CA GLN A 148 12.02 12.97 3.55
C GLN A 148 11.44 13.80 4.69
N ILE A 149 12.28 14.34 5.58
CA ILE A 149 11.83 15.21 6.67
C ILE A 149 11.17 16.47 6.09
N ALA A 150 11.82 17.16 5.15
CA ALA A 150 11.27 18.35 4.52
C ALA A 150 9.88 18.07 3.90
N ARG A 151 9.74 16.96 3.20
CA ARG A 151 8.45 16.54 2.63
C ARG A 151 7.37 16.29 3.69
N PHE A 152 7.71 15.65 4.81
CA PHE A 152 6.75 15.41 5.90
C PHE A 152 6.32 16.72 6.58
N GLU A 153 7.22 17.69 6.67
CA GLU A 153 6.92 19.03 7.19
C GLU A 153 5.99 19.81 6.25
N GLU A 154 6.22 19.76 4.93
CA GLU A 154 5.33 20.36 3.93
C GLU A 154 3.91 19.81 4.00
N LEU A 155 3.75 18.50 4.24
CA LEU A 155 2.42 17.86 4.36
C LEU A 155 1.68 18.23 5.65
N ARG A 156 2.34 18.87 6.62
CA ARG A 156 1.75 19.31 7.89
C ARG A 156 1.15 20.72 7.81
N ALA A 157 1.58 21.52 6.83
CA ALA A 157 1.15 22.90 6.61
C ALA A 157 -0.21 22.96 5.90
#